data_AF-A0A5D3FM41-F1
#
_entry.id   AF-A0A5D3FM41-F1
#
_cell.length_a   1.000
_cell.length_b   1.000
_cell.length_c   1.000
_cell.angle_alpha   90.00
_cell.angle_beta   90.00
_cell.angle_gamma   90.00
#
_symmetry.space_group_name_H-M   'P 1'
#
loop_
_entity.id
_entity.type
_entity.pdbx_description
1 polymer ?
#
loop_
_entity_poly.entity_id
_entity_poly.type
_entity_poly.pdbx_seq_one_letter_code
_entity_poly.pdbx_strand_id
1 'polypeptide(L)'
;MGALLTLFTTEWRAAVDRGRKEALELRRLGREFRSAADDYAGQRERGDQPPPQPVHAAGHALALRLEEVKARRTWWRTVSPVLAALAPDRLDESVVGGWTELGEDDRKARHTAVMDAVRRIDAQVGGTARALEHPWRPPLLRWFTLWQKVPPR
;
A
#
# COMPACT_ATOMS: atom_id res chain seq x y z
N MET A 1 -28.18 10.44 28.45
CA MET A 1 -27.01 9.62 28.07
C MET A 1 -27.24 8.69 26.88
N GLY A 2 -28.47 8.25 26.56
CA GLY A 2 -28.73 7.36 25.42
C GLY A 2 -28.36 7.92 24.04
N ALA A 3 -28.73 9.18 23.75
CA ALA A 3 -28.51 9.78 22.41
C ALA A 3 -27.03 10.00 22.04
N LEU A 4 -26.16 10.31 23.01
CA LEU A 4 -24.72 10.51 22.78
C LEU A 4 -24.00 9.20 22.42
N LEU A 5 -24.41 8.08 23.03
CA LEU A 5 -23.90 6.75 22.69
C LEU A 5 -24.38 6.30 21.30
N THR A 6 -25.61 6.64 20.92
CA THR A 6 -26.13 6.32 19.58
C THR A 6 -25.40 7.11 18.50
N LEU A 7 -25.15 8.41 18.70
CA LEU A 7 -24.37 9.24 17.76
C LEU A 7 -22.92 8.74 17.63
N PHE A 8 -22.29 8.39 18.75
CA PHE A 8 -20.93 7.83 18.74
C PHE A 8 -20.84 6.49 17.99
N THR A 9 -21.85 5.62 18.13
CA THR A 9 -21.86 4.31 17.47
C THR A 9 -22.19 4.38 15.97
N THR A 10 -23.02 5.32 15.52
CA THR A 10 -23.29 5.56 14.09
C THR A 10 -22.10 6.21 13.39
N GLU A 11 -21.46 7.20 14.01
CA GLU A 11 -20.23 7.81 13.48
C GLU A 11 -19.07 6.82 13.40
N TRP A 12 -18.95 5.95 14.40
CA TRP A 12 -17.97 4.87 14.42
C TRP A 12 -18.19 3.87 13.28
N ARG A 13 -19.43 3.38 13.10
CA ARG A 13 -19.77 2.47 12.00
C ARG A 13 -19.51 3.10 10.64
N ALA A 14 -19.90 4.35 10.45
CA ALA A 14 -19.61 5.09 9.21
C ALA A 14 -18.09 5.24 8.96
N ALA A 15 -17.28 5.43 10.01
CA ALA A 15 -15.83 5.47 9.87
C ALA A 15 -15.22 4.11 9.49
N VAL A 16 -15.72 3.01 10.08
CA VAL A 16 -15.33 1.63 9.74
C VAL A 16 -15.69 1.29 8.30
N ASP A 17 -16.91 1.60 7.87
CA ASP A 17 -17.37 1.32 6.51
C ASP A 17 -16.61 2.13 5.46
N ARG A 18 -16.30 3.40 5.75
CA ARG A 18 -15.37 4.19 4.92
C ARG A 18 -14.02 3.51 4.86
N GLY A 19 -13.43 3.17 6.00
CA GLY A 19 -12.13 2.50 6.09
C GLY A 19 -12.06 1.20 5.26
N ARG A 20 -13.10 0.36 5.33
CA ARG A 20 -13.23 -0.85 4.52
C ARG A 20 -13.29 -0.56 3.03
N LYS A 21 -14.07 0.43 2.60
CA LYS A 21 -14.11 0.84 1.18
C LYS A 21 -12.75 1.33 0.70
N GLU A 22 -12.07 2.15 1.48
CA GLU A 22 -10.72 2.63 1.15
C GLU A 22 -9.70 1.47 1.09
N ALA A 23 -9.81 0.49 1.99
CA ALA A 23 -8.96 -0.70 2.00
C ALA A 23 -9.18 -1.60 0.78
N LEU A 24 -10.44 -1.84 0.42
CA LEU A 24 -10.80 -2.62 -0.77
C LEU A 24 -10.23 -1.98 -2.04
N GLU A 25 -10.34 -0.66 -2.14
CA GLU A 25 -9.82 0.10 -3.27
C GLU A 25 -8.29 0.03 -3.36
N LEU A 26 -7.58 0.20 -2.25
CA LEU A 26 -6.12 0.02 -2.24
C LEU A 26 -5.70 -1.39 -2.64
N ARG A 27 -6.44 -2.43 -2.20
CA ARG A 27 -6.17 -3.80 -2.62
C ARG A 27 -6.44 -4.02 -4.11
N ARG A 28 -7.47 -3.38 -4.67
CA ARG A 28 -7.77 -3.42 -6.10
C ARG A 28 -6.61 -2.82 -6.90
N LEU A 29 -6.20 -1.60 -6.58
CA LEU A 29 -5.09 -0.91 -7.23
C LEU A 29 -3.75 -1.65 -7.05
N GLY A 30 -3.51 -2.22 -5.86
CA GLY A 30 -2.33 -3.06 -5.61
C GLY A 30 -2.28 -4.31 -6.51
N ARG A 31 -3.42 -4.97 -6.72
CA ARG A 31 -3.52 -6.11 -7.66
C ARG A 31 -3.33 -5.67 -9.11
N GLU A 32 -3.89 -4.53 -9.51
CA GLU A 32 -3.71 -3.99 -10.86
C GLU A 32 -2.24 -3.67 -11.15
N PHE A 33 -1.56 -3.01 -10.22
CA PHE A 33 -0.12 -2.76 -10.32
C PHE A 33 0.69 -4.05 -10.40
N ARG A 34 0.40 -5.01 -9.51
CA ARG A 34 1.08 -6.31 -9.51
C ARG A 34 0.88 -7.06 -10.84
N SER A 35 -0.32 -7.08 -11.38
CA SER A 35 -0.61 -7.71 -12.67
C SER A 35 0.16 -7.04 -13.79
N ALA A 36 0.11 -5.71 -13.88
CA ALA A 36 0.83 -4.97 -14.92
C ALA A 36 2.35 -5.20 -14.85
N ALA A 37 2.91 -5.24 -13.64
CA ALA A 37 4.34 -5.49 -13.44
C ALA A 37 4.74 -6.94 -13.79
N ASP A 38 3.92 -7.93 -13.44
CA ASP A 38 4.11 -9.34 -13.80
C ASP A 38 4.04 -9.54 -15.32
N ASP A 39 3.02 -8.96 -15.97
CA ASP A 39 2.85 -9.01 -17.43
C ASP A 39 4.03 -8.36 -18.17
N TYR A 40 4.51 -7.21 -17.69
CA TYR A 40 5.68 -6.52 -18.24
C TYR A 40 6.95 -7.35 -18.05
N ALA A 41 7.22 -7.78 -16.82
CA ALA A 41 8.43 -8.52 -16.49
C ALA A 41 8.47 -9.88 -17.20
N GLY A 42 7.35 -10.60 -17.31
CA GLY A 42 7.27 -11.88 -18.00
C GLY A 42 7.45 -11.75 -19.53
N GLN A 43 7.03 -10.63 -20.13
CA GLN A 43 7.34 -10.32 -21.54
C GLN A 43 8.82 -9.97 -21.74
N ARG A 44 9.40 -9.14 -20.85
CA ARG A 44 10.84 -8.81 -20.89
C ARG A 44 11.70 -10.06 -20.68
N GLU A 45 11.30 -10.96 -19.79
CA GLU A 45 11.96 -12.25 -19.56
C GLU A 45 12.04 -13.07 -20.84
N ARG A 46 10.96 -13.12 -21.62
CA ARG A 46 10.90 -13.80 -22.93
C ARG A 46 11.71 -13.11 -24.03
N GLY A 47 12.15 -11.87 -23.80
CA GLY A 47 12.98 -11.10 -24.73
C GLY A 47 12.19 -10.08 -25.55
N ASP A 48 10.90 -9.94 -25.26
CA ASP A 48 10.06 -8.93 -25.87
C ASP A 48 10.43 -7.52 -25.37
N GLN A 49 9.93 -6.50 -26.08
CA GLN A 49 10.05 -5.09 -25.70
C GLN A 49 8.66 -4.48 -25.48
N PRO A 50 7.92 -4.92 -24.45
CA PRO A 50 6.63 -4.35 -24.13
C PRO A 50 6.74 -2.87 -23.74
N PRO A 51 5.71 -2.06 -24.04
CA PRO A 51 5.60 -0.69 -23.55
C PRO A 51 5.52 -0.67 -22.00
N PRO A 52 6.30 0.19 -21.30
CA PRO A 52 6.25 0.28 -19.83
C PRO A 52 5.06 1.10 -19.30
N GLN A 53 4.32 1.79 -20.17
CA GLN A 53 3.21 2.68 -19.83
C GLN A 53 2.14 2.04 -18.92
N PRO A 54 1.72 0.77 -19.09
CA PRO A 54 0.76 0.14 -18.21
C PRO A 54 1.25 0.02 -16.75
N VAL A 55 2.53 -0.27 -16.55
CA VAL A 55 3.16 -0.34 -15.22
C VAL A 55 3.17 1.04 -14.57
N HIS A 56 3.55 2.07 -15.34
CA HIS A 56 3.60 3.45 -14.86
C HIS A 56 2.21 3.97 -14.49
N ALA A 57 1.21 3.70 -15.34
CA ALA A 57 -0.17 4.12 -15.10
C ALA A 57 -0.74 3.48 -13.83
N ALA A 58 -0.53 2.17 -13.66
CA ALA A 58 -0.99 1.46 -12.45
C ALA A 58 -0.25 1.91 -11.19
N GLY A 59 1.08 2.10 -11.28
CA GLY A 59 1.90 2.63 -10.18
C GLY A 59 1.47 4.04 -9.77
N HIS A 60 1.19 4.91 -10.73
CA HIS A 60 0.71 6.27 -10.50
C HIS A 60 -0.69 6.28 -9.84
N ALA A 61 -1.62 5.47 -10.33
CA ALA A 61 -2.96 5.37 -9.74
C ALA A 61 -2.91 4.89 -8.27
N LEU A 62 -2.05 3.91 -7.98
CA LEU A 62 -1.82 3.45 -6.61
C LEU A 62 -1.18 4.54 -5.74
N ALA A 63 -0.18 5.25 -6.25
CA ALA A 63 0.49 6.35 -5.53
C ALA A 63 -0.48 7.50 -5.20
N LEU A 64 -1.28 7.94 -6.17
CA LEU A 64 -2.32 8.97 -5.95
C LEU A 64 -3.26 8.57 -4.81
N ARG A 65 -3.73 7.31 -4.82
CA ARG A 65 -4.63 6.83 -3.77
C ARG A 65 -3.97 6.80 -2.39
N LEU A 66 -2.68 6.43 -2.33
CA LEU A 66 -1.91 6.46 -1.09
C LEU A 66 -1.67 7.89 -0.59
N GLU A 67 -1.43 8.85 -1.48
CA GLU A 67 -1.32 10.27 -1.11
C GLU A 67 -2.64 10.80 -0.54
N GLU A 68 -3.79 10.47 -1.14
CA GLU A 68 -5.10 10.83 -0.58
C GLU A 68 -5.31 10.27 0.84
N VAL A 69 -4.88 9.01 1.06
CA VAL A 69 -4.93 8.38 2.38
C VAL A 69 -4.01 9.09 3.37
N LYS A 70 -2.79 9.44 2.96
CA LYS A 70 -1.82 10.18 3.77
C LYS A 70 -2.31 11.59 4.10
N ALA A 71 -2.93 12.29 3.16
CA ALA A 71 -3.50 13.62 3.37
C ALA A 71 -4.59 13.61 4.45
N ARG A 72 -5.42 12.55 4.48
CA ARG A 72 -6.46 12.36 5.51
C ARG A 72 -5.91 11.84 6.84
N ARG A 73 -4.75 11.18 6.83
CA ARG A 73 -4.15 10.51 7.99
C ARG A 73 -2.65 10.80 8.05
N THR A 74 -2.30 12.07 8.20
CA THR A 74 -0.92 12.61 8.10
C THR A 74 0.09 11.96 9.06
N TRP A 75 -0.39 11.39 10.16
CA TRP A 75 0.39 10.70 11.19
C TRP A 75 0.70 9.23 10.86
N TRP A 76 0.16 8.67 9.78
CA TRP A 76 0.39 7.28 9.38
C TRP A 76 1.74 7.10 8.69
N ARG A 77 2.72 6.65 9.47
CA ARG A 77 4.09 6.35 8.99
C ARG A 77 4.17 5.18 8.02
N THR A 78 3.11 4.37 7.90
CA THR A 78 3.07 3.18 7.04
C THR A 78 2.96 3.51 5.55
N VAL A 79 2.53 4.73 5.20
CA VAL A 79 2.25 5.11 3.80
C VAL A 79 3.51 5.65 3.09
N SER A 80 4.36 6.39 3.82
CA SER A 80 5.56 7.02 3.23
C SER A 80 6.54 6.05 2.56
N PRO A 81 6.85 4.85 3.12
CA PRO A 81 7.72 3.90 2.45
C PRO A 81 7.16 3.39 1.12
N VAL A 82 5.84 3.21 1.02
CA VAL A 82 5.18 2.72 -0.20
C VAL A 82 5.20 3.78 -1.29
N LEU A 83 4.92 5.03 -0.92
CA LEU A 83 5.02 6.17 -1.83
C LEU A 83 6.44 6.35 -2.35
N ALA A 84 7.46 6.19 -1.50
CA ALA A 84 8.86 6.26 -1.92
C ALA A 84 9.22 5.13 -2.90
N ALA A 85 8.69 3.92 -2.71
CA ALA A 85 8.90 2.80 -3.62
C ALA A 85 8.19 2.96 -4.98
N LEU A 86 7.06 3.68 -4.99
CA LEU A 86 6.29 4.00 -6.20
C LEU A 86 6.73 5.31 -6.88
N ALA A 87 7.73 6.01 -6.35
CA ALA A 87 8.29 7.20 -6.99
C ALA A 87 8.80 6.84 -8.40
N PRO A 88 8.57 7.67 -9.43
CA PRO A 88 8.89 7.33 -10.82
C PRO A 88 10.33 6.78 -10.99
N ASP A 89 11.33 7.48 -10.45
CA ASP A 89 12.73 7.05 -10.56
C ASP A 89 12.99 5.68 -9.91
N ARG A 90 12.33 5.40 -8.78
CA ARG A 90 12.47 4.13 -8.05
C ARG A 90 11.73 3.00 -8.72
N LEU A 91 10.56 3.29 -9.29
CA LEU A 91 9.79 2.33 -10.06
C LEU A 91 10.57 1.95 -11.33
N ASP A 92 11.16 2.95 -11.99
CA ASP A 92 11.96 2.74 -13.18
C ASP A 92 13.19 1.88 -12.87
N GLU A 93 13.92 2.20 -11.80
CA GLU A 93 15.08 1.44 -11.35
C GLU A 93 14.72 -0.02 -10.97
N SER A 94 13.63 -0.21 -10.24
CA SER A 94 13.30 -1.50 -9.62
C SER A 94 12.51 -2.45 -10.51
N VAL A 95 11.71 -1.94 -11.45
CA VAL A 95 10.78 -2.74 -12.26
C VAL A 95 11.06 -2.60 -13.76
N VAL A 96 11.20 -1.37 -14.25
CA VAL A 96 11.12 -1.08 -15.69
C VAL A 96 12.47 -1.19 -16.39
N GLY A 97 13.54 -0.76 -15.73
CA GLY A 97 14.90 -0.69 -16.23
C GLY A 97 15.70 -1.98 -15.97
N GLY A 98 16.96 -1.97 -16.37
CA GLY A 98 17.89 -3.08 -16.10
C GLY A 98 17.60 -4.36 -16.88
N TRP A 99 16.99 -4.25 -18.06
CA TRP A 99 16.65 -5.38 -18.94
C TRP A 99 17.41 -5.35 -20.28
N THR A 100 18.22 -4.33 -20.52
CA THR A 100 18.99 -4.14 -21.75
C THR A 100 20.23 -5.05 -21.76
N GLU A 101 20.55 -5.64 -22.91
CA GLU A 101 21.76 -6.47 -23.11
C GLU A 101 21.89 -7.69 -22.18
N LEU A 102 20.78 -8.18 -21.62
CA LEU A 102 20.79 -9.36 -20.76
C LEU A 102 20.70 -10.68 -21.54
N GLY A 103 21.51 -11.66 -21.14
CA GLY A 103 21.35 -13.06 -21.55
C GLY A 103 20.05 -13.68 -21.00
N GLU A 104 19.73 -14.91 -21.41
CA GLU A 104 18.51 -15.59 -20.93
C GLU A 104 18.52 -15.82 -19.41
N ASP A 105 19.63 -16.29 -18.85
CA ASP A 105 19.73 -16.55 -17.41
C ASP A 105 19.70 -15.25 -16.59
N ASP A 106 20.33 -14.19 -17.08
CA ASP A 106 20.27 -12.87 -16.45
C ASP A 106 18.85 -12.28 -16.51
N ARG A 107 18.10 -12.52 -17.60
CA ARG A 107 16.69 -12.13 -17.70
C ARG A 107 15.81 -12.84 -16.66
N LYS A 108 16.02 -14.14 -16.42
CA LYS A 108 15.32 -14.89 -15.36
C LYS A 108 15.66 -14.36 -13.96
N ALA A 109 16.94 -14.07 -13.71
CA ALA A 109 17.38 -13.48 -12.46
C ALA A 109 16.77 -12.08 -12.24
N ARG A 110 16.74 -11.26 -13.31
CA ARG A 110 16.11 -9.95 -13.28
C ARG A 110 14.61 -10.04 -13.03
N HIS A 111 13.91 -10.94 -13.71
CA HIS A 111 12.49 -11.21 -13.48
C HIS A 111 12.22 -11.55 -12.00
N THR A 112 13.02 -12.43 -11.42
CA THR A 112 12.91 -12.78 -9.99
C THR A 112 13.09 -11.56 -9.09
N ALA A 113 14.10 -10.72 -9.36
CA ALA A 113 14.35 -9.50 -8.59
C ALA A 113 13.20 -8.49 -8.69
N VAL A 114 12.63 -8.31 -9.89
CA VAL A 114 11.46 -7.46 -10.11
C VAL A 114 10.26 -7.98 -9.33
N MET A 115 9.98 -9.29 -9.40
CA MET A 115 8.84 -9.89 -8.70
C MET A 115 8.99 -9.84 -7.18
N ASP A 116 10.21 -9.92 -6.65
CA ASP A 116 10.47 -9.68 -5.23
C ASP A 116 10.21 -8.23 -4.82
N ALA A 117 10.58 -7.25 -5.65
CA ALA A 117 10.26 -5.85 -5.40
C ALA A 117 8.73 -5.61 -5.40
N VAL A 118 8.02 -6.14 -6.39
CA VAL A 118 6.56 -6.06 -6.51
C VAL A 118 5.87 -6.70 -5.31
N ARG A 119 6.33 -7.86 -4.84
CA ARG A 119 5.78 -8.52 -3.63
C ARG A 119 5.98 -7.69 -2.37
N ARG A 120 7.11 -6.98 -2.23
CA ARG A 120 7.32 -6.07 -1.09
C ARG A 120 6.33 -4.91 -1.12
N ILE A 121 6.11 -4.31 -2.29
CA ILE A 121 5.10 -3.25 -2.47
C ILE A 121 3.70 -3.78 -2.12
N ASP A 122 3.30 -4.94 -2.67
CA ASP A 122 2.01 -5.58 -2.39
C ASP A 122 1.81 -5.84 -0.89
N ALA A 123 2.84 -6.35 -0.19
CA ALA A 123 2.80 -6.57 1.25
C ALA A 123 2.58 -5.26 2.03
N GLN A 124 3.25 -4.17 1.64
CA GLN A 124 3.09 -2.87 2.30
C GLN A 124 1.72 -2.23 2.01
N VAL A 125 1.22 -2.36 0.78
CA VAL A 125 -0.15 -1.96 0.41
C VAL A 125 -1.18 -2.75 1.22
N GLY A 126 -0.99 -4.06 1.36
CA GLY A 126 -1.82 -4.94 2.19
C GLY A 126 -1.80 -4.54 3.66
N GLY A 127 -0.63 -4.17 4.20
CA GLY A 127 -0.50 -3.62 5.56
C GLY A 127 -1.27 -2.31 5.74
N THR A 128 -1.18 -1.40 4.77
CA THR A 128 -1.92 -0.14 4.77
C THR A 128 -3.43 -0.37 4.67
N ALA A 129 -3.87 -1.27 3.78
CA ALA A 129 -5.28 -1.63 3.65
C ALA A 129 -5.84 -2.24 4.96
N ARG A 130 -5.10 -3.14 5.62
CA ARG A 130 -5.50 -3.67 6.93
C ARG A 130 -5.61 -2.56 7.99
N ALA A 131 -4.70 -1.58 7.98
CA ALA A 131 -4.78 -0.45 8.90
C ALA A 131 -6.04 0.40 8.65
N LEU A 132 -6.49 0.54 7.40
CA LEU A 132 -7.71 1.27 7.04
C LEU A 132 -8.99 0.60 7.55
N GLU A 133 -9.05 -0.73 7.60
CA GLU A 133 -10.21 -1.47 8.10
C GLU A 133 -10.43 -1.31 9.60
N HIS A 134 -9.40 -0.87 10.32
CA HIS A 134 -9.43 -0.66 11.76
C HIS A 134 -9.13 0.80 12.07
N PRO A 135 -10.11 1.71 11.94
CA PRO A 135 -9.87 3.14 11.98
C PRO A 135 -9.27 3.68 13.30
N TRP A 136 -9.11 2.87 14.35
CA TRP A 136 -8.58 3.31 15.65
C TRP A 136 -7.80 2.19 16.39
N ARG A 137 -6.50 2.40 16.63
CA ARG A 137 -5.87 2.14 17.93
C ARG A 137 -5.36 3.49 18.43
N PRO A 138 -6.11 4.24 19.24
CA PRO A 138 -5.64 5.53 19.71
C PRO A 138 -4.41 5.32 20.62
N PRO A 139 -3.29 6.02 20.38
CA PRO A 139 -2.19 6.05 21.34
C PRO A 139 -2.63 6.63 22.71
N LEU A 140 -3.75 7.36 22.77
CA LEU A 140 -4.30 7.93 24.00
C LEU A 140 -4.88 6.87 24.98
N LEU A 141 -5.23 5.67 24.52
CA LEU A 141 -5.65 4.59 25.44
C LEU A 141 -4.49 3.94 26.18
N ARG A 142 -3.22 4.11 25.74
CA ARG A 142 -2.05 3.71 26.54
C ARG A 142 -1.91 4.58 27.80
N TRP A 143 -2.31 5.85 27.74
CA TRP A 143 -2.25 6.76 28.89
C TRP A 143 -3.37 6.48 29.91
N PHE A 144 -4.58 6.15 29.44
CA PHE A 144 -5.71 5.79 30.30
C PHE A 144 -5.48 4.48 31.08
N THR A 145 -4.78 3.49 30.49
CA THR A 145 -4.37 2.27 31.20
C THR A 145 -3.26 2.49 32.25
N LEU A 146 -2.55 3.62 32.18
CA LEU A 146 -1.52 3.97 33.16
C LEU A 146 -2.12 4.57 34.45
N TRP A 147 -3.27 5.24 34.35
CA TRP A 147 -3.98 5.80 35.50
C TRP A 147 -4.76 4.77 36.33
N GLN A 148 -5.14 3.63 35.76
CA GLN A 148 -5.79 2.54 36.49
C GLN A 148 -4.84 1.70 37.36
N LYS A 149 -3.54 2.00 37.38
CA LYS A 149 -2.52 1.31 38.20
C LYS A 149 -2.02 2.13 39.40
N VAL A 150 -2.82 3.08 39.91
CA VAL A 150 -2.55 3.69 41.22
C VAL A 150 -3.45 3.01 42.25
N PRO A 151 -2.93 2.17 43.17
CA PRO A 151 -3.76 1.62 44.23
C PRO A 151 -4.22 2.77 45.16
N PRO A 152 -5.49 2.76 45.62
CA PRO A 152 -5.90 3.67 46.69
C PRO A 152 -5.10 3.32 47.96
N ARG A 153 -4.61 4.36 48.64
CA ARG A 153 -3.98 4.24 49.96
C ARG A 153 -4.96 3.77 51.01
#